data_AF-A0A3D4Q8B0-F1
#
_entry.id   AF-A0A3D4Q8B0-F1
#
_cell.length_a   1.000
_cell.length_b   1.000
_cell.length_c   1.000
_cell.angle_alpha   90.00
_cell.angle_beta   90.00
_cell.angle_gamma   90.00
#
_symmetry.space_group_name_H-M   'P 1'
#
loop_
_entity.id
_entity.type
_entity.pdbx_description
1 polymer ?
#
loop_
_entity_poly.entity_id
_entity_poly.type
_entity_poly.pdbx_seq_one_letter_code
_entity_poly.pdbx_strand_id
1 'polypeptide(L)' 'HITAAIGGAVAAMNGAAFLCYVTPAEHLALPNLDDVKQGIMASKIAAHAADIAKGIPHARDIDDQMADARRKLDWDAQFA' A
#
# COMPACT_ATOMS: atom_id res chain seq x y z
N HIS A 1 -3.61 11.71 -2.32
CA HIS A 1 -3.26 10.30 -2.06
C HIS A 1 -1.74 10.04 -1.97
N ILE A 2 -0.91 10.36 -2.98
CA ILE A 2 0.54 10.05 -3.00
C ILE A 2 1.31 10.69 -1.83
N THR A 3 1.16 12.01 -1.64
CA THR A 3 1.82 12.75 -0.55
C THR A 3 1.48 12.16 0.82
N ALA A 4 0.20 11.83 1.02
CA ALA A 4 -0.29 11.19 2.24
C ALA A 4 0.23 9.75 2.41
N ALA A 5 0.39 8.99 1.33
CA ALA A 5 0.95 7.63 1.40
C ALA A 5 2.42 7.63 1.85
N ILE A 6 3.23 8.59 1.39
CA ILE A 6 4.63 8.76 1.83
C ILE A 6 4.68 9.04 3.34
N GLY A 7 3.96 10.06 3.80
CA GLY A 7 3.91 10.41 5.22
C GLY A 7 3.27 9.31 6.07
N GLY A 8 2.24 8.65 5.54
CA GLY A 8 1.53 7.55 6.19
C GLY A 8 2.41 6.34 6.42
N ALA A 9 3.23 5.94 5.44
CA ALA A 9 4.19 4.85 5.62
C ALA A 9 5.20 5.15 6.73
N VAL A 10 5.73 6.38 6.75
CA VAL A 10 6.65 6.83 7.82
C VAL A 10 5.95 6.84 9.18
N ALA A 11 4.73 7.37 9.26
CA ALA A 11 3.96 7.43 10.50
C ALA A 11 3.64 6.04 11.04
N ALA A 12 3.17 5.12 10.19
CA ALA A 12 2.86 3.74 10.56
C ALA A 12 4.12 2.98 10.99
N MET A 13 5.25 3.17 10.29
CA MET A 13 6.54 2.61 10.69
C MET A 13 6.94 3.05 12.10
N ASN A 14 6.62 4.29 12.48
CA ASN A 14 6.86 4.85 13.82
C ASN A 14 5.76 4.55 14.84
N GLY A 15 4.80 3.67 14.52
CA GLY A 15 3.81 3.15 15.47
C GLY A 15 2.39 3.68 15.32
N ALA A 16 2.07 4.47 14.28
CA ALA A 16 0.67 4.76 13.98
C ALA A 16 -0.08 3.46 13.64
N ALA A 17 -1.14 3.16 14.38
CA ALA A 17 -1.89 1.92 14.24
C ALA A 17 -2.98 1.96 13.16
N PHE A 18 -3.29 3.16 12.63
CA PHE A 18 -4.34 3.37 11.65
C PHE A 18 -3.97 4.50 10.69
N LEU A 19 -4.23 4.29 9.39
CA LEU A 19 -4.07 5.30 8.34
C LEU A 19 -5.43 5.63 7.73
N CYS A 20 -5.90 6.86 7.91
CA CYS A 20 -7.02 7.37 7.13
C CYS A 20 -6.53 7.62 5.69
N TYR A 21 -7.19 7.01 4.72
CA TYR A 21 -6.84 7.17 3.32
C TYR A 21 -7.16 8.57 2.79
N VAL A 22 -6.39 9.00 1.80
CA VAL A 22 -6.59 10.29 1.11
C VAL A 22 -6.77 9.98 -0.35
N THR A 23 -7.79 10.53 -0.99
CA THR A 23 -8.08 10.28 -2.41
C THR A 23 -7.25 11.20 -3.33
N PRO A 24 -7.25 11.01 -4.66
CA PRO A 24 -6.76 11.99 -5.62
C PRO A 24 -7.54 13.31 -5.61
N ALA A 25 -8.84 13.27 -5.32
CA ALA A 25 -9.73 14.43 -5.30
C ALA A 25 -9.60 15.30 -4.03
N GLU A 26 -8.77 14.92 -3.05
CA GLU A 26 -8.57 15.67 -1.82
C GLU A 26 -8.22 17.15 -2.11
N HIS A 27 -8.94 18.06 -1.44
CA HIS A 27 -8.89 19.52 -1.64
C HIS A 27 -9.43 20.04 -2.99
N LEU A 28 -9.95 19.19 -3.86
CA LEU A 28 -10.45 19.58 -5.19
C LEU A 28 -11.95 19.37 -5.33
N ALA A 29 -12.46 18.20 -4.92
CA ALA A 29 -13.86 17.82 -5.10
C ALA A 29 -14.26 16.64 -4.20
N LEU A 30 -15.54 16.26 -4.26
CA LEU A 30 -15.98 14.96 -3.75
C LEU A 30 -15.43 13.84 -4.64
N PRO A 31 -14.90 12.75 -4.06
CA PRO A 31 -14.29 11.66 -4.83
C PRO A 31 -15.35 10.83 -5.57
N ASN A 32 -14.99 10.37 -6.75
CA ASN A 32 -15.75 9.33 -7.47
C ASN A 32 -15.28 7.92 -7.05
N LEU A 33 -15.86 6.89 -7.69
CA LEU A 33 -15.52 5.49 -7.39
C LEU A 33 -14.04 5.15 -7.61
N ASP A 34 -13.44 5.68 -8.69
CA ASP A 34 -12.03 5.42 -8.99
C ASP A 34 -11.11 6.14 -7.99
N ASP A 35 -11.43 7.37 -7.62
CA ASP A 35 -10.70 8.13 -6.59
C ASP A 35 -10.65 7.38 -5.26
N VAL A 36 -11.78 6.78 -4.87
CA VAL A 36 -11.88 5.96 -3.67
C VAL A 36 -10.96 4.73 -3.79
N LYS A 37 -11.03 4.00 -4.91
CA LYS A 37 -10.19 2.82 -5.16
C LYS A 37 -8.70 3.17 -5.11
N GLN A 38 -8.30 4.25 -5.78
CA GLN A 38 -6.89 4.69 -5.82
C GLN A 38 -6.39 5.09 -4.43
N GLY A 39 -7.20 5.82 -3.65
CA GLY A 39 -6.84 6.18 -2.28
C GLY A 39 -6.65 4.96 -1.38
N ILE A 40 -7.55 3.97 -1.46
CA ILE A 40 -7.46 2.72 -0.69
C ILE A 40 -6.18 1.96 -1.06
N MET A 41 -5.91 1.80 -2.36
CA MET A 41 -4.72 1.09 -2.82
C MET A 41 -3.43 1.78 -2.37
N ALA A 42 -3.36 3.12 -2.46
CA ALA A 42 -2.20 3.89 -2.01
C ALA A 42 -1.96 3.72 -0.50
N SER A 43 -3.00 3.79 0.32
CA SER A 43 -2.89 3.58 1.77
C SER A 43 -2.57 2.13 2.14
N LYS A 44 -3.08 1.14 1.41
CA LYS A 44 -2.74 -0.28 1.61
C LYS A 44 -1.25 -0.53 1.34
N ILE A 45 -0.70 0.05 0.27
CA ILE A 45 0.73 -0.03 -0.04
C ILE A 45 1.55 0.64 1.08
N ALA A 46 1.13 1.81 1.56
CA ALA A 46 1.82 2.51 2.63
C ALA A 46 1.82 1.71 3.95
N ALA A 47 0.69 1.11 4.32
CA ALA A 47 0.57 0.24 5.49
C ALA A 47 1.48 -1.00 5.37
N HIS A 48 1.43 -1.68 4.22
CA HIS A 48 2.27 -2.85 3.94
C HIS A 48 3.77 -2.53 4.02
N ALA A 49 4.19 -1.43 3.41
CA ALA A 49 5.58 -0.97 3.49
C ALA A 49 6.02 -0.69 4.94
N ALA A 50 5.14 -0.12 5.75
CA ALA A 50 5.39 0.10 7.17
C ALA A 50 5.49 -1.20 7.97
N ASP A 51 4.65 -2.20 7.69
CA ASP A 51 4.68 -3.51 8.35
C ASP A 51 5.99 -4.25 8.06
N ILE A 52 6.48 -4.20 6.81
CA ILE A 52 7.81 -4.71 6.45
C ILE A 52 8.90 -3.95 7.21
N ALA A 53 8.86 -2.62 7.23
CA ALA A 53 9.86 -1.80 7.89
C ALA A 53 9.91 -2.03 9.42
N LYS A 54 8.78 -2.37 10.02
CA LYS A 54 8.67 -2.76 11.44
C LYS A 54 9.14 -4.19 11.72
N GLY A 55 9.41 -4.98 10.69
CA GLY A 55 9.78 -6.38 10.83
C GLY A 55 8.64 -7.24 11.38
N ILE A 56 7.38 -6.92 11.05
CA ILE A 56 6.25 -7.76 11.44
C ILE A 56 6.43 -9.16 10.81
N PRO A 57 6.31 -10.25 11.59
CA PRO A 57 6.41 -11.60 11.05
C PRO A 57 5.47 -11.81 9.87
N HIS A 58 5.96 -12.45 8.80
CA HIS A 58 5.21 -12.77 7.58
C HIS A 58 4.79 -11.58 6.70
N ALA A 59 5.08 -10.34 7.09
CA ALA A 59 4.71 -9.16 6.29
C ALA A 59 5.37 -9.17 4.91
N ARG A 60 6.58 -9.71 4.78
CA ARG A 60 7.32 -9.75 3.50
C ARG A 60 6.99 -10.97 2.63
N ASP A 61 6.29 -11.97 3.16
CA ASP A 61 6.09 -13.25 2.47
C ASP A 61 5.39 -13.07 1.11
N ILE A 62 4.46 -12.11 1.03
CA ILE A 62 3.77 -11.77 -0.23
C ILE A 62 4.69 -11.12 -1.26
N ASP A 63 5.63 -10.27 -0.83
CA ASP A 63 6.63 -9.64 -1.70
C ASP A 63 7.58 -10.69 -2.28
N ASP A 64 8.03 -11.62 -1.43
CA ASP A 64 8.95 -12.68 -1.83
C ASP A 64 8.25 -13.68 -2.78
N GLN A 65 6.97 -14.00 -2.53
CA GLN A 65 6.15 -14.82 -3.45
C GLN A 65 5.97 -14.14 -4.81
N MET A 66 5.56 -12.86 -4.83
CA MET A 66 5.41 -12.09 -6.07
C MET A 66 6.75 -11.96 -6.81
N ALA A 67 7.86 -11.76 -6.09
CA ALA A 67 9.20 -11.68 -6.68
C ALA A 67 9.64 -13.01 -7.28
N ASP A 68 9.35 -14.15 -6.64
CA ASP A 68 9.67 -15.47 -7.18
C ASP A 68 8.82 -15.82 -8.40
N ALA A 69 7.53 -15.45 -8.41
CA ALA A 69 6.66 -15.55 -9.59
C ALA A 69 7.21 -14.73 -10.76
N ARG A 70 7.58 -13.46 -10.50
CA ARG A 70 8.22 -12.57 -11.48
C ARG A 70 9.50 -13.18 -12.05
N ARG A 71 10.35 -13.76 -11.19
CA ARG A 71 11.60 -14.42 -11.60
C ARG A 71 11.36 -15.60 -12.53
N LYS A 72 10.27 -16.35 -12.32
CA LYS A 72 9.87 -17.50 -13.14
C LYS A 72 9.07 -17.14 -14.39
N LEU A 73 8.74 -15.85 -14.58
CA LEU A 73 7.81 -15.38 -15.61
C LEU A 73 6.41 -16.01 -15.49
N ASP A 74 6.01 -16.35 -14.26
CA ASP A 74 4.67 -16.83 -13.95
C ASP A 74 3.74 -15.63 -13.75
N TRP A 75 3.14 -15.16 -14.85
CA TRP A 75 2.28 -13.98 -14.86
C TRP A 75 1.01 -14.16 -14.06
N ASP A 76 0.41 -15.34 -14.12
CA ASP A 76 -0.84 -15.63 -13.41
C ASP A 76 -0.59 -15.58 -11.90
N ALA A 77 0.50 -16.19 -11.42
CA ALA A 77 0.87 -16.11 -10.00
C ALA A 77 1.31 -14.70 -9.57
N GLN A 78 1.87 -13.88 -10.47
CA GLN A 78 2.25 -12.50 -10.16
C GLN A 78 1.04 -11.57 -10.05
N PHE A 79 -0.04 -11.81 -10.81
CA PHE A 79 -1.23 -10.96 -10.86
C PHE A 79 -2.38 -11.40 -9.97
N ALA A 80 -2.37 -12.65 -9.50
CA ALA A 80 -3.33 -13.18 -8.54
C ALA A 80 -3.25 -12.46 -7.18
#